data_AF-A0A7W1AEM8-F1
#
_entry.id   AF-A0A7W1AEM8-F1
#
_cell.length_a   1.000
_cell.length_b   1.000
_cell.length_c   1.000
_cell.angle_alpha   90.00
_cell.angle_beta   90.00
_cell.angle_gamma   90.00
#
_symmetry.space_group_name_H-M   'P 1'
#
loop_
_entity.id
_entity.type
_entity.pdbx_description
1 polymer ?
#
loop_
_entity_poly.entity_id
_entity_poly.type
_entity_poly.pdbx_seq_one_letter_code
_entity_poly.pdbx_strand_id
1 'polypeptide(L)'
;MSSYKFEQRRLVHRGREFHFVSYDAHPANERRGETAMPPMWYLMNEGKRRPVMEQVTGMPVEEIDRALLQWVDLEIYGAGPRRAVQ
;
A
#
# COMPACT_ATOMS: atom_id res chain seq x y z
N MET A 1 9.82 24.17 0.35
CA MET A 1 8.73 23.19 0.17
C MET A 1 9.38 21.84 -0.05
N SER A 2 9.18 20.90 0.86
CA SER A 2 9.73 19.55 0.75
C SER A 2 9.07 18.86 -0.44
N SER A 3 9.82 18.58 -1.51
CA SER A 3 9.36 17.72 -2.59
C SER A 3 9.30 16.30 -2.05
N TYR A 4 8.16 15.92 -1.47
CA TYR A 4 7.93 14.55 -1.04
C TYR A 4 8.18 13.61 -2.23
N LYS A 5 9.12 12.68 -2.06
CA LYS A 5 9.39 11.64 -3.06
C LYS A 5 8.43 10.49 -2.81
N PHE A 6 7.45 10.34 -3.69
CA PHE A 6 6.67 9.11 -3.78
C PHE A 6 7.64 7.92 -4.00
N GLU A 7 7.48 6.87 -3.21
CA GLU A 7 8.25 5.64 -3.36
C GLU A 7 7.51 4.67 -4.28
N GLN A 8 8.26 3.84 -5.01
CA GLN A 8 7.68 2.83 -5.89
C GLN A 8 8.41 1.50 -5.72
N ARG A 9 7.65 0.41 -5.68
CA ARG A 9 8.16 -0.97 -5.62
C ARG A 9 7.54 -1.79 -6.72
N ARG A 10 8.34 -2.41 -7.58
CA ARG A 10 7.90 -3.43 -8.53
C ARG A 10 8.41 -4.77 -8.07
N LEU A 11 7.50 -5.64 -7.67
CA LEU A 11 7.83 -6.94 -7.07
C LEU A 11 7.27 -8.06 -7.94
N VAL A 12 8.07 -9.09 -8.18
CA VAL A 12 7.63 -10.30 -8.87
C VAL A 12 7.26 -11.34 -7.81
N HIS A 13 6.02 -11.84 -7.88
CA HIS A 13 5.53 -12.88 -6.98
C HIS A 13 4.67 -13.89 -7.72
N ARG A 14 4.99 -15.18 -7.58
CA ARG A 14 4.33 -16.29 -8.29
C ARG A 14 4.21 -16.06 -9.82
N GLY A 15 5.28 -15.54 -10.43
CA GLY A 15 5.35 -15.30 -11.88
C GLY A 15 4.58 -14.07 -12.37
N ARG A 16 4.03 -13.23 -11.48
CA ARG A 16 3.34 -11.97 -11.84
C ARG A 16 4.08 -10.78 -11.25
N GLU A 17 4.16 -9.68 -11.99
CA GLU A 17 4.66 -8.40 -11.50
C GLU A 17 3.53 -7.61 -10.82
N PHE A 18 3.84 -6.98 -9.69
CA PHE A 18 2.96 -6.09 -8.94
C PHE A 18 3.64 -4.73 -8.77
N HIS A 19 2.93 -3.66 -9.15
CA HIS A 19 3.43 -2.28 -9.05
C HIS A 19 2.79 -1.56 -7.88
N PHE A 20 3.60 -1.23 -6.87
CA PHE A 20 3.19 -0.47 -5.70
C PHE A 20 3.74 0.95 -5.74
N VAL A 21 2.93 1.89 -5.27
CA VAL A 21 3.27 3.31 -5.17
C VAL A 21 2.83 3.84 -3.81
N SER A 22 3.68 4.64 -3.16
CA SER A 22 3.32 5.36 -1.94
C SER A 22 2.85 6.79 -2.24
N TYR A 23 1.87 7.26 -1.47
CA TYR A 23 1.42 8.65 -1.46
C TYR A 23 1.63 9.26 -0.07
N ASP A 24 1.93 10.56 -0.05
CA ASP A 24 2.12 11.32 1.18
C ASP A 24 0.83 11.37 2.02
N ALA A 25 1.00 11.67 3.30
CA ALA A 25 -0.12 12.01 4.14
C ALA A 25 -0.81 13.26 3.59
N HIS A 26 -2.15 13.25 3.59
CA HIS A 26 -2.90 14.49 3.47
C HIS A 26 -3.23 14.97 4.88
N PRO A 27 -2.80 16.17 5.29
CA PRO A 27 -3.24 16.75 6.55
C PRO A 27 -4.76 16.94 6.52
N ALA A 28 -5.40 16.84 7.68
CA ALA A 28 -6.83 17.12 7.77
C ALA A 28 -7.11 18.53 7.23
N ASN A 29 -8.12 18.66 6.38
CA ASN A 29 -8.64 19.95 5.94
C ASN A 29 -10.06 20.08 6.47
N GLU A 30 -10.17 20.55 7.71
CA GLU A 30 -11.43 20.71 8.44
C GLU A 30 -12.42 21.62 7.68
N ARG A 31 -11.91 22.61 6.93
CA ARG A 31 -12.72 23.50 6.10
C ARG A 31 -13.39 22.79 4.92
N ARG A 32 -12.80 21.69 4.43
CA ARG A 32 -13.33 20.85 3.34
C ARG A 32 -13.92 19.52 3.83
N GLY A 33 -13.93 19.28 5.14
CA GLY A 33 -14.36 18.02 5.74
C GLY A 33 -13.44 16.83 5.43
N GLU A 34 -12.19 17.08 5.04
CA GLU A 34 -11.23 16.01 4.70
C GLU A 34 -10.53 15.53 5.98
N THR A 35 -10.67 14.25 6.30
CA THR A 35 -9.96 13.62 7.42
C THR A 35 -8.50 13.41 7.05
N ALA A 36 -7.59 13.58 8.02
CA ALA A 36 -6.18 13.29 7.80
C ALA A 36 -5.99 11.83 7.34
N MET A 37 -5.24 11.64 6.26
CA MET A 37 -4.84 10.31 5.82
C MET A 37 -3.35 10.12 6.12
N PRO A 38 -2.94 9.01 6.77
CA PRO A 38 -1.53 8.69 6.88
C PRO A 38 -0.92 8.44 5.48
N PRO A 39 0.41 8.48 5.33
CA PRO A 39 1.04 8.04 4.10
C PRO A 39 0.72 6.55 3.88
N MET A 40 0.42 6.16 2.65
CA MET A 40 -0.11 4.82 2.35
C MET A 40 0.56 4.24 1.11
N TRP A 41 0.76 2.93 1.13
CA TRP A 41 1.08 2.11 -0.03
C TRP A 41 -0.18 1.68 -0.77
N TYR A 42 -0.14 1.74 -2.09
CA TYR A 42 -1.20 1.29 -2.98
C TYR A 42 -0.67 0.32 -4.02
N LEU A 43 -1.45 -0.71 -4.35
CA LEU A 43 -1.26 -1.51 -5.56
C LEU A 43 -1.92 -0.80 -6.74
N MET A 44 -1.18 -0.65 -7.82
CA MET A 44 -1.70 -0.19 -9.11
C MET A 44 -2.13 -1.42 -9.93
N ASN A 45 -3.44 -1.54 -10.19
CA ASN A 45 -3.99 -2.61 -11.03
C ASN A 45 -5.03 -2.03 -11.99
N GLU A 46 -4.85 -2.24 -13.30
CA GLU A 46 -5.78 -1.79 -14.36
C GLU A 46 -6.17 -0.29 -14.24
N GLY A 47 -5.20 0.57 -13.91
CA GLY A 47 -5.43 2.01 -13.73
C GLY A 47 -6.16 2.40 -12.43
N LYS A 48 -6.48 1.43 -11.56
CA LYS A 48 -7.05 1.66 -10.24
C LYS A 48 -6.00 1.49 -9.15
N ARG A 49 -6.11 2.31 -8.09
CA ARG A 49 -5.32 2.18 -6.87
C ARG A 49 -6.09 1.38 -5.82
N ARG A 50 -5.49 0.35 -5.26
CA ARG A 50 -6.03 -0.39 -4.11
C ARG A 50 -5.15 -0.12 -2.87
N PRO A 51 -5.71 0.32 -1.73
CA PRO A 51 -4.93 0.54 -0.53
C PRO A 51 -4.37 -0.80 -0.01
N VAL A 52 -3.12 -0.79 0.43
CA VAL A 52 -2.38 -1.98 0.88
C VAL A 52 -2.07 -1.89 2.37
N MET A 53 -1.26 -0.91 2.77
CA MET A 53 -0.84 -0.67 4.16
C MET A 53 -0.39 0.78 4.33
N GLU A 54 -0.27 1.24 5.58
CA GLU A 54 0.40 2.50 5.88
C GLU A 54 1.88 2.46 5.51
N GLN A 55 2.42 3.58 5.05
CA GLN A 55 3.85 3.75 4.83
C GLN A 55 4.48 4.28 6.12
N VAL A 56 5.31 3.45 6.73
CA VAL A 56 6.04 3.79 7.95
C VAL A 56 7.43 4.31 7.57
N THR A 57 7.71 5.56 7.89
CA THR A 57 9.01 6.18 7.64
C THR A 57 10.12 5.42 8.36
N GLY A 58 11.17 5.05 7.64
CA GLY A 58 12.33 4.33 8.18
C GLY A 58 12.16 2.80 8.25
N MET A 59 11.04 2.26 7.77
CA MET A 59 10.88 0.82 7.60
C MET A 59 11.91 0.30 6.56
N PRO A 60 12.68 -0.77 6.87
CA PRO A 60 13.61 -1.35 5.92
C PRO A 60 12.92 -1.82 4.63
N VAL A 61 13.58 -1.64 3.49
CA VAL A 61 13.00 -1.97 2.17
C VAL A 61 12.61 -3.45 2.07
N GLU A 62 13.40 -4.34 2.65
CA GLU A 62 13.12 -5.79 2.66
C GLU A 62 11.88 -6.12 3.51
N GLU A 63 11.61 -5.31 4.54
CA GLU A 63 10.43 -5.46 5.37
C GLU A 63 9.18 -4.92 4.66
N ILE A 64 9.31 -3.78 3.98
CA ILE A 64 8.26 -3.24 3.10
C ILE A 64 7.89 -4.28 2.05
N ASP A 65 8.87 -4.83 1.33
CA ASP A 65 8.64 -5.84 0.29
C ASP A 65 7.90 -7.05 0.83
N ARG A 66 8.31 -7.56 1.99
CA ARG A 66 7.67 -8.70 2.64
C ARG A 66 6.21 -8.40 2.98
N ALA A 67 5.93 -7.22 3.54
CA ALA A 67 4.57 -6.82 3.89
C ALA A 67 3.68 -6.64 2.63
N LEU A 68 4.21 -6.04 1.56
CA LEU A 68 3.51 -5.89 0.29
C LEU A 68 3.19 -7.25 -0.35
N LEU A 69 4.13 -8.19 -0.34
CA LEU A 69 3.90 -9.53 -0.87
C LEU A 69 2.95 -10.37 0.00
N GLN A 70 3.03 -10.22 1.33
CA GLN A 70 2.07 -10.84 2.24
C GLN A 70 0.64 -10.36 1.96
N TRP A 71 0.45 -9.06 1.71
CA TRP A 71 -0.85 -8.54 1.30
C TRP A 71 -1.32 -9.15 -0.02
N VAL A 72 -0.44 -9.34 -1.01
CA VAL A 72 -0.79 -10.03 -2.28
C VAL A 72 -1.24 -11.46 -2.02
N ASP A 73 -0.52 -12.20 -1.17
CA ASP A 73 -0.91 -13.55 -0.79
C ASP A 73 -2.31 -13.59 -0.17
N LEU A 74 -2.64 -12.63 0.71
CA LEU A 74 -3.94 -12.54 1.36
C LEU A 74 -5.06 -12.10 0.41
N GLU A 75 -4.88 -11.00 -0.30
CA GLU A 75 -5.95 -10.27 -1.01
C GLU A 75 -6.11 -10.64 -2.48
N ILE A 76 -5.06 -11.20 -3.10
CA ILE A 76 -5.09 -11.61 -4.51
C ILE A 76 -5.15 -13.13 -4.63
N TYR A 77 -4.35 -13.84 -3.82
CA TYR A 77 -4.31 -15.31 -3.87
C TYR A 77 -5.22 -15.99 -2.82
N GLY A 78 -5.80 -15.24 -1.88
CA GLY A 78 -6.69 -15.81 -0.87
C GLY A 78 -6.00 -16.77 0.09
N ALA A 79 -4.68 -16.65 0.26
CA ALA A 79 -3.85 -17.53 1.09
C ALA A 79 -3.96 -17.21 2.61
N GLY A 80 -4.82 -16.28 2.98
CA GLY A 80 -5.16 -16.02 4.38
C GLY A 80 -6.08 -17.09 4.96
N PRO A 81 -6.17 -17.21 6.30
CA PRO A 81 -7.21 -18.02 6.91
C PRO A 81 -8.56 -17.51 6.39
N ARG A 82 -9.35 -18.39 5.75
CA ARG A 82 -10.75 -18.09 5.39
C ARG A 82 -11.41 -17.59 6.67
N ARG A 83 -11.74 -16.30 6.75
CA ARG A 83 -12.60 -15.80 7.82
C ARG A 83 -13.92 -16.54 7.66
N ALA A 84 -14.19 -17.49 8.56
CA ALA A 84 -15.52 -18.03 8.73
C ALA A 84 -16.41 -16.82 9.01
N VAL A 85 -17.34 -16.57 8.09
CA VAL A 85 -18.40 -15.59 8.29
C VAL A 85 -19.23 -16.13 9.47
N GLN A 86 -19.27 -15.40 10.58
CA GLN A 86 -20.26 -15.61 11.64
C GLN A 86 -21.58 -14.97 11.23
#